data_AF-A0A2V6HQB2-F1
#
_entry.id   AF-A0A2V6HQB2-F1
#
_cell.length_a   1.000
_cell.length_b   1.000
_cell.length_c   1.000
_cell.angle_alpha   90.00
_cell.angle_beta   90.00
_cell.angle_gamma   90.00
#
_symmetry.space_group_name_H-M   'P 1'
#
loop_
_entity.id
_entity.type
_entity.pdbx_description
1 polymer ?
#
loop_
_entity_poly.entity_id
_entity_poly.type
_entity_poly.pdbx_seq_one_letter_code
_entity_poly.pdbx_strand_id
1 'polypeptide(L)'
;MKLDINVPVSGLDLASLLHGEEGLFLCQNRGQNYITVAKAGHSIAFGPTPIGRGIQQQPSSSLGPEPWFVTKISNSTEFAEFRLTSSREAR
;
A
#
# COMPACT_ATOMS: atom_id res chain seq x y z
N MET A 1 -16.57 5.62 6.97
CA MET A 1 -16.22 6.77 6.10
C MET A 1 -15.29 6.24 5.03
N LYS A 2 -15.66 6.30 3.74
CA LYS A 2 -14.77 5.88 2.65
C LYS A 2 -13.71 6.97 2.47
N LEU A 3 -12.44 6.58 2.45
CA LEU A 3 -11.34 7.49 2.16
C LEU A 3 -11.15 7.54 0.64
N ASP A 4 -10.89 8.72 0.09
CA ASP A 4 -10.67 8.89 -1.34
C ASP A 4 -9.29 8.37 -1.76
N ILE A 5 -9.20 7.74 -2.93
CA ILE A 5 -7.91 7.31 -3.50
C ILE A 5 -7.23 8.52 -4.15
N ASN A 6 -5.89 8.55 -4.11
CA ASN A 6 -5.05 9.65 -4.60
C ASN A 6 -5.08 10.94 -3.76
N VAL A 7 -5.53 10.88 -2.51
CA VAL A 7 -5.35 11.98 -1.54
C VAL A 7 -4.45 11.56 -0.37
N PRO A 8 -3.72 12.49 0.25
CA PRO A 8 -3.02 12.20 1.49
C PRO A 8 -4.03 11.90 2.59
N VAL A 9 -3.90 10.76 3.26
CA VAL A 9 -4.78 10.39 4.38
C VAL A 9 -4.01 10.36 5.68
N SER A 10 -4.27 11.33 6.56
CA SER A 10 -3.78 11.39 7.94
C SER A 10 -4.52 10.36 8.79
N GLY A 11 -4.14 9.10 8.64
CA GLY A 11 -4.82 8.00 9.31
C GLY A 11 -4.07 6.69 9.13
N LEU A 12 -3.95 5.95 10.21
CA LEU A 12 -3.08 4.78 10.38
C LEU A 12 -3.46 3.57 9.50
N ASP A 13 -4.54 3.63 8.74
CA ASP A 13 -5.16 2.41 8.22
C ASP A 13 -5.29 2.38 6.70
N LEU A 14 -4.19 1.97 6.06
CA LEU A 14 -4.15 1.60 4.64
C LEU A 14 -5.27 0.60 4.27
N ALA A 15 -5.67 -0.31 5.17
CA ALA A 15 -6.72 -1.28 4.89
C ALA A 15 -8.11 -0.64 4.83
N SER A 16 -8.37 0.41 5.62
CA SER A 16 -9.59 1.21 5.51
C SER A 16 -9.65 1.97 4.18
N LEU A 17 -8.51 2.50 3.70
CA LEU A 17 -8.43 3.20 2.41
C LEU A 17 -8.68 2.25 1.23
N LEU A 18 -8.12 1.04 1.29
CA LEU A 18 -8.26 0.04 0.23
C LEU A 18 -9.53 -0.81 0.37
N HIS A 19 -10.43 -0.45 1.30
CA HIS A 19 -11.66 -1.21 1.50
C HIS A 19 -12.59 -1.11 0.29
N GLY A 20 -12.91 -2.27 -0.27
CA GLY A 20 -13.74 -2.38 -1.48
C GLY A 20 -13.01 -2.02 -2.77
N GLU A 21 -11.70 -1.80 -2.71
CA GLU A 21 -10.86 -1.52 -3.88
C GLU A 21 -10.20 -2.80 -4.40
N GLU A 22 -9.92 -2.83 -5.70
CA GLU A 22 -9.30 -3.97 -6.36
C GLU A 22 -8.19 -3.50 -7.29
N GLY A 23 -6.98 -4.06 -7.14
CA GLY A 23 -5.86 -3.78 -8.01
C GLY A 23 -4.52 -3.75 -7.29
N LEU A 24 -3.51 -3.22 -7.99
CA LEU A 24 -2.16 -3.00 -7.51
C LEU A 24 -1.95 -1.53 -7.16
N PHE A 25 -1.40 -1.28 -5.98
CA PHE A 25 -1.23 0.06 -5.41
C PHE A 25 0.23 0.31 -5.05
N LEU A 26 0.72 1.48 -5.43
CA LEU A 26 1.94 2.08 -4.89
C LEU A 26 1.54 2.92 -3.68
N CYS A 27 2.08 2.58 -2.51
CA CYS A 27 1.81 3.29 -1.26
C CYS A 27 3.10 3.93 -0.76
N GLN A 28 3.07 5.19 -0.36
CA GLN A 28 4.22 5.89 0.21
C GLN A 28 3.90 6.36 1.63
N ASN A 29 4.86 6.15 2.53
CA ASN A 29 4.81 6.63 3.91
C ASN A 29 6.23 6.93 4.38
N ARG A 30 6.49 8.12 4.95
CA ARG A 30 7.80 8.53 5.49
C ARG A 30 8.96 8.32 4.51
N GLY A 31 8.72 8.66 3.24
CA GLY A 31 9.70 8.49 2.17
C GLY A 31 9.99 7.04 1.74
N GLN A 32 9.39 6.03 2.39
CA GLN A 32 9.45 4.64 1.96
C GLN A 32 8.28 4.33 1.02
N ASN A 33 8.59 3.68 -0.11
CA ASN A 33 7.62 3.16 -1.05
C ASN A 33 7.27 1.71 -0.72
N TYR A 34 6.02 1.34 -0.93
CA TYR A 34 5.47 0.01 -0.69
C TYR A 34 4.59 -0.41 -1.87
N ILE A 35 4.54 -1.71 -2.13
CA ILE A 35 3.55 -2.32 -3.01
C ILE A 35 2.51 -3.04 -2.17
N THR A 36 1.24 -2.80 -2.50
CA THR A 36 0.08 -3.41 -1.87
C THR A 36 -0.90 -3.86 -2.95
N VAL A 37 -1.53 -5.02 -2.77
CA VAL A 37 -2.63 -5.49 -3.61
C VAL A 37 -3.89 -5.56 -2.77
N ALA A 38 -4.97 -4.97 -3.27
CA ALA A 38 -6.32 -5.19 -2.74
C ALA A 38 -7.10 -6.07 -3.72
N LYS A 39 -7.96 -6.94 -3.19
CA LYS A 39 -8.83 -7.85 -3.96
C LYS A 39 -10.24 -7.79 -3.38
N ALA A 40 -11.23 -8.23 -4.16
CA ALA A 40 -12.57 -8.47 -3.62
C ALA A 40 -12.52 -9.28 -2.31
N GLY A 41 -13.16 -8.75 -1.27
CA GLY A 41 -13.19 -9.34 0.07
C GLY A 41 -11.90 -9.18 0.91
N HIS A 42 -10.83 -8.60 0.36
CA HIS A 42 -9.55 -8.43 1.06
C HIS A 42 -8.97 -7.03 0.78
N SER A 43 -9.13 -6.09 1.72
CA SER A 43 -8.51 -4.76 1.62
C SER A 43 -7.00 -4.81 1.40
N ILE A 44 -6.34 -5.85 1.93
CA ILE A 44 -4.93 -6.15 1.70
C ILE A 44 -4.81 -7.66 1.43
N ALA A 45 -4.78 -8.03 0.16
CA ALA A 45 -4.50 -9.40 -0.28
C ALA A 45 -2.99 -9.69 -0.31
N PHE A 46 -2.17 -8.65 -0.49
CA PHE A 46 -0.71 -8.71 -0.43
C PHE A 46 -0.14 -7.35 0.00
N GLY A 47 0.97 -7.35 0.74
CA GLY A 47 1.65 -6.15 1.21
C GLY A 47 1.15 -5.65 2.58
N PRO A 48 1.47 -4.40 2.98
CA PRO A 48 2.36 -3.47 2.30
C PRO A 48 3.82 -3.96 2.34
N THR A 49 4.40 -4.23 1.17
CA THR A 49 5.78 -4.72 1.04
C THR A 49 6.70 -3.59 0.60
N PRO A 50 7.78 -3.28 1.35
CA PRO A 50 8.67 -2.20 0.98
C PRO A 50 9.37 -2.48 -0.36
N ILE A 51 9.49 -1.46 -1.20
CA ILE A 51 10.22 -1.50 -2.45
C ILE A 51 11.28 -0.39 -2.53
N GLY A 52 12.45 -0.73 -3.06
CA GLY A 52 13.56 0.21 -3.16
C GLY A 52 14.08 0.68 -1.80
N ARG A 53 14.90 1.73 -1.83
CA ARG A 53 15.43 2.37 -0.62
C ARG A 53 14.48 3.49 -0.19
N GLY A 54 14.31 3.66 1.12
CA GLY A 54 13.63 4.82 1.68
C GLY A 54 14.31 6.10 1.22
N ILE A 55 13.53 7.02 0.67
CA ILE A 55 14.01 8.36 0.35
C ILE A 55 14.04 9.10 1.67
N GLN A 56 15.24 9.38 2.17
CA GLN A 56 15.41 10.18 3.37
C GLN A 56 15.02 11.63 3.04
N GLN A 57 13.73 11.94 3.11
CA GLN A 57 13.28 13.31 3.14
C GLN A 57 13.78 13.91 4.45
N GLN A 58 14.31 15.13 4.37
CA GLN A 58 14.66 15.93 5.55
C GLN A 58 13.48 15.85 6.52
N PRO A 59 13.67 15.49 7.81
CA PRO A 59 12.55 15.32 8.71
C PRO A 59 11.78 16.64 8.76
N SER A 60 10.61 16.66 8.12
CA SER A 60 9.68 17.75 8.34
C SER A 60 9.28 17.62 9.79
N SER A 61 9.43 18.69 10.56
CA SER A 61 9.03 18.77 11.97
C SER A 61 7.51 18.75 12.14
N SER A 62 6.80 17.94 11.35
CA SER A 62 5.35 17.77 11.44
C SER A 62 5.03 16.88 12.64
N LEU A 63 4.41 17.48 13.65
CA LEU A 63 4.02 16.88 14.94
C LEU A 63 2.77 15.99 14.81
N GLY A 64 2.65 15.17 13.76
CA GLY A 64 1.46 14.34 13.49
C GLY A 64 1.75 13.05 12.72
N PRO A 65 0.79 12.12 12.65
CA PRO A 65 0.92 10.94 11.81
C PRO A 65 1.02 11.37 10.35
N GLU A 66 2.18 11.10 9.71
CA GLU A 66 2.34 11.37 8.29
C GLU A 66 1.32 10.58 7.46
N PRO A 67 0.69 11.22 6.46
CA PRO A 67 -0.33 10.58 5.67
C PRO A 67 0.25 9.50 4.76
N TRP A 68 -0.54 8.46 4.51
CA TRP A 68 -0.26 7.56 3.38
C TRP A 68 -0.61 8.29 2.08
N PHE A 69 0.28 8.20 1.09
CA PHE A 69 -0.02 8.51 -0.30
C PHE A 69 -0.23 7.22 -1.04
N VAL A 70 -1.40 7.04 -1.65
CA VAL A 70 -1.76 5.77 -2.30
C VAL A 70 -2.24 6.04 -3.72
N THR A 71 -1.54 5.42 -4.66
CA THR A 71 -1.80 5.54 -6.09
C THR A 71 -2.10 4.16 -6.65
N LYS A 72 -3.24 4.02 -7.33
CA LYS A 72 -3.54 2.80 -8.08
C LYS A 72 -2.69 2.77 -9.35
N ILE A 73 -1.86 1.75 -9.49
CA ILE A 73 -0.94 1.62 -10.64
C ILE A 73 -1.37 0.52 -11.62
N SER A 74 -2.28 -0.38 -11.23
CA SER A 74 -2.91 -1.35 -12.13
C SER A 74 -4.25 -1.83 -11.57
N ASN A 75 -5.16 -2.26 -12.46
CA ASN A 75 -6.39 -2.97 -12.10
C ASN A 75 -6.14 -4.48 -11.89
N SER A 76 -4.97 -5.01 -12.28
CA SER A 76 -4.62 -6.42 -12.06
C SER A 76 -4.33 -6.70 -10.60
N THR A 77 -4.73 -7.88 -10.14
CA THR A 77 -4.48 -8.40 -8.79
C THR A 77 -3.57 -9.63 -8.81
N GLU A 78 -3.05 -10.00 -9.98
CA GLU A 78 -2.22 -11.19 -10.23
C GLU A 78 -0.86 -11.12 -9.51
N PHE A 79 -0.37 -9.91 -9.19
CA PHE A 79 0.89 -9.74 -8.46
C PHE A 79 0.89 -10.44 -7.09
N ALA A 80 -0.26 -10.49 -6.42
CA ALA A 80 -0.40 -11.23 -5.16
C ALA A 80 -0.21 -12.75 -5.36
N GLU A 81 -0.62 -13.27 -6.51
CA GLU A 81 -0.60 -14.71 -6.82
C GLU A 81 0.81 -15.18 -7.12
N PHE A 82 1.57 -14.40 -7.89
CA PHE A 82 2.97 -14.71 -8.24
C PHE A 82 3.89 -14.85 -7.01
N ARG A 83 3.67 -14.07 -5.95
CA ARG A 83 4.50 -14.14 -4.74
C ARG A 83 4.03 -15.23 -3.76
N LEU A 84 2.72 -15.48 -3.66
CA LEU A 84 2.20 -16.54 -2.80
C LEU A 84 2.68 -17.94 -3.25
N THR A 85 2.81 -18.17 -4.56
CA THR A 85 3.41 -19.42 -5.08
C THR A 85 4.88 -19.55 -4.70
N SER A 86 5.67 -18.48 -4.85
CA SER A 86 7.09 -18.47 -4.47
C SER A 86 7.34 -18.77 -2.98
N SER A 87 6.41 -18.37 -2.10
CA SER A 87 6.49 -18.65 -0.66
C SER A 87 6.05 -20.07 -0.28
N ARG A 88 5.30 -20.76 -1.14
CA ARG A 88 4.84 -22.14 -0.90
C ARG A 88 5.86 -23.20 -1.34
N GLU A 89 6.70 -22.90 -2.32
CA GLU A 89 7.77 -23.81 -2.79
C GLU A 89 9.02 -23.81 -1.89
N ALA A 90 9.16 -22.86 -0.97
CA ALA A 90 10.31 -22.76 -0.07
C ALA A 90 10.13 -23.52 1.27
N ARG A 91 9.24 -24.52 1.32
CA ARG A 91 8.99 -25.34 2.52
C ARG A 91 9.34 -26.81 2.31
#